data_AF-A0A8I0TNE2-F1
#
_entry.id   AF-A0A8I0TNE2-F1
#
_cell.length_a   1.000
_cell.length_b   1.000
_cell.length_c   1.000
_cell.angle_alpha   90.00
_cell.angle_beta   90.00
_cell.angle_gamma   90.00
#
_symmetry.space_group_name_H-M   'P 1'
#
loop_
_entity.id
_entity.type
_entity.pdbx_description
1 polymer ?
#
loop_
_entity_poly.entity_id
_entity_poly.type
_entity_poly.pdbx_seq_one_letter_code
_entity_poly.pdbx_strand_id
1 'polypeptide(L)'
;MTAEDCRTAVGRGTNGRFRDILWPACFPDAPRARPHAHALATLLVVTSVCAAFKGFYWADDPQVSQYRVGLGGVTQAMAVPFRLTAVPLLLMCAALAGALRSWPRVPYRVLAALAWTASALGIFLVVLDTALTNDSDYCTGNAPLDPISGNVVALCLLIAPAAGSSAAWIAWVISRRRARPAVLYAVWLATVAVTVVLTLAVPLHASQTCGPSGIG
;
A
#
# COMPACT_ATOMS: atom_id res chain seq x y z
N MET A 1 17.86 -3.62 -13.33
CA MET A 1 18.43 -2.45 -12.62
C MET A 1 19.55 -2.95 -11.73
N THR A 2 20.79 -2.88 -12.20
CA THR A 2 21.97 -3.46 -11.54
C THR A 2 22.66 -2.45 -10.62
N ALA A 3 23.62 -2.90 -9.81
CA ALA A 3 24.38 -2.02 -8.91
C ALA A 3 25.21 -0.97 -9.67
N GLU A 4 25.56 -1.23 -10.93
CA GLU A 4 26.25 -0.30 -11.84
C GLU A 4 25.35 0.81 -12.37
N ASP A 5 24.07 0.55 -12.66
CA ASP A 5 23.09 1.58 -13.06
C ASP A 5 22.93 2.67 -12.00
N CYS A 6 23.07 2.28 -10.73
CA CYS A 6 23.01 3.20 -9.60
C CYS A 6 24.32 3.99 -9.40
N ARG A 7 25.43 3.50 -9.98
CA ARG A 7 26.78 4.04 -9.84
C ARG A 7 27.12 5.02 -10.99
N THR A 8 26.58 4.81 -12.18
CA THR A 8 26.72 5.73 -13.33
C THR A 8 25.86 6.99 -13.21
N ALA A 9 24.80 6.96 -12.40
CA ALA A 9 24.02 8.14 -12.00
C ALA A 9 24.77 9.10 -11.04
N VAL A 10 26.02 8.79 -10.66
CA VAL A 10 26.84 9.49 -9.65
C VAL A 10 27.76 10.56 -10.25
N GLY A 11 27.43 11.07 -11.45
CA GLY A 11 28.18 12.13 -12.12
C GLY A 11 28.36 13.38 -11.24
N ARG A 12 29.63 13.74 -10.98
CA ARG A 12 30.09 14.87 -10.15
C ARG A 12 29.38 16.19 -10.49
N GLY A 13 28.67 16.76 -9.53
CA GLY A 13 28.22 18.15 -9.61
C GLY A 13 27.14 18.47 -8.59
N THR A 14 27.57 18.77 -7.35
CA THR A 14 27.01 19.73 -6.35
C THR A 14 25.50 19.87 -6.08
N ASN A 15 24.59 19.21 -6.81
CA ASN A 15 23.13 19.27 -6.66
C ASN A 15 22.47 17.87 -6.60
N GLY A 16 23.24 16.81 -6.35
CA GLY A 16 22.84 15.40 -6.56
C GLY A 16 22.37 14.59 -5.33
N ARG A 17 22.18 15.18 -4.15
CA ARG A 17 21.85 14.39 -2.93
C ARG A 17 20.36 14.06 -2.78
N PHE A 18 19.54 14.47 -3.76
CA PHE A 18 18.07 14.53 -3.68
C PHE A 18 17.35 13.80 -4.82
N ARG A 19 18.06 13.27 -5.82
CA ARG A 19 17.44 12.78 -7.07
C ARG A 19 17.10 11.28 -6.96
N ASP A 20 15.86 10.84 -6.79
CA ASP A 20 14.58 11.53 -6.83
C ASP A 20 13.66 10.96 -5.75
N ILE A 21 12.91 11.83 -5.09
CA ILE A 21 12.26 11.55 -3.81
C ILE A 21 11.09 10.61 -4.03
N LEU A 22 11.37 9.34 -3.75
CA LEU A 22 10.46 8.21 -3.59
C LEU A 22 9.67 7.72 -4.79
N TRP A 23 10.40 7.14 -5.72
CA TRP A 23 10.33 5.72 -6.08
C TRP A 23 11.18 5.58 -7.36
N PRO A 24 12.03 4.55 -7.48
CA PRO A 24 12.24 3.43 -6.56
C PRO A 24 13.05 3.78 -5.31
N ALA A 25 12.87 2.99 -4.24
CA ALA A 25 13.58 3.18 -2.97
C ALA A 25 15.11 3.01 -3.13
N CYS A 26 15.83 4.13 -3.13
CA CYS A 26 17.29 4.14 -3.28
C CYS A 26 17.98 4.34 -1.93
N PHE A 27 18.62 3.28 -1.42
CA PHE A 27 19.54 3.34 -0.28
C PHE A 27 20.99 3.16 -0.78
N PRO A 28 21.71 4.25 -1.12
CA PRO A 28 23.07 4.16 -1.66
C PRO A 28 24.06 3.59 -0.65
N ASP A 29 23.92 3.96 0.63
CA ASP A 29 24.83 3.53 1.70
C ASP A 29 24.46 2.14 2.28
N ALA A 30 23.32 1.57 1.90
CA ALA A 30 22.80 0.31 2.43
C ALA A 30 22.00 -0.47 1.37
N PRO A 31 22.66 -1.08 0.37
CA PRO A 31 21.97 -1.78 -0.73
C PRO A 31 21.09 -2.95 -0.26
N ARG A 32 21.42 -3.57 0.88
CA ARG A 32 20.63 -4.65 1.51
C ARG A 32 19.25 -4.20 2.02
N ALA A 33 19.03 -2.91 2.20
CA ALA A 33 17.75 -2.36 2.64
C ALA A 33 16.68 -2.32 1.53
N ARG A 34 17.10 -2.29 0.25
CA ARG A 34 16.21 -2.21 -0.91
C ARG A 34 15.14 -3.31 -0.97
N PRO A 35 15.48 -4.61 -0.88
CA PRO A 35 14.48 -5.66 -0.99
C PRO A 35 13.42 -5.58 0.12
N HIS A 36 13.82 -5.23 1.34
CA HIS A 36 12.89 -5.05 2.46
C HIS A 36 12.00 -3.82 2.28
N ALA A 37 12.52 -2.73 1.74
CA ALA A 37 11.71 -1.55 1.43
C ALA A 37 10.67 -1.86 0.35
N HIS A 38 11.07 -2.48 -0.76
CA HIS A 38 10.11 -2.89 -1.80
C HIS A 38 9.07 -3.86 -1.26
N ALA A 39 9.46 -4.85 -0.47
CA ALA A 39 8.51 -5.78 0.16
C ALA A 39 7.51 -5.06 1.08
N LEU A 40 7.99 -4.11 1.89
CA LEU A 40 7.14 -3.29 2.76
C LEU A 40 6.18 -2.41 1.95
N ALA A 41 6.64 -1.82 0.85
CA ALA A 41 5.79 -1.03 -0.05
C ALA A 41 4.70 -1.90 -0.70
N THR A 42 5.08 -3.07 -1.23
CA THR A 42 4.12 -4.03 -1.80
C THR A 42 3.09 -4.47 -0.77
N LEU A 43 3.53 -4.82 0.44
CA LEU A 43 2.65 -5.22 1.53
C LEU A 43 1.64 -4.11 1.85
N LEU A 44 2.10 -2.85 2.00
CA LEU A 44 1.20 -1.72 2.25
C LEU A 44 0.22 -1.44 1.11
N VAL A 45 0.67 -1.52 -0.14
CA VAL A 45 -0.19 -1.31 -1.31
C VAL A 45 -1.27 -2.37 -1.36
N VAL A 46 -0.92 -3.65 -1.23
CA VAL A 46 -1.91 -4.75 -1.21
C VAL A 46 -2.90 -4.55 -0.06
N THR A 47 -2.42 -4.27 1.15
CA THR A 47 -3.30 -3.98 2.29
C THR A 47 -4.24 -2.82 2.01
N SER A 48 -3.75 -1.74 1.40
CA SER A 48 -4.54 -0.54 1.11
C SER A 48 -5.60 -0.79 0.05
N VAL A 49 -5.28 -1.56 -1.00
CA VAL A 49 -6.24 -2.00 -2.01
C VAL A 49 -7.32 -2.84 -1.35
N CYS A 50 -6.95 -3.88 -0.59
CA CYS A 50 -7.91 -4.72 0.12
C CYS A 50 -8.78 -3.94 1.10
N ALA A 51 -8.21 -2.95 1.81
CA ALA A 51 -8.96 -2.05 2.68
C ALA A 51 -9.95 -1.18 1.90
N ALA A 52 -9.57 -0.65 0.74
CA ALA A 52 -10.46 0.13 -0.11
C ALA A 52 -11.63 -0.73 -0.62
N PHE A 53 -11.35 -1.93 -1.14
CA PHE A 53 -12.38 -2.88 -1.57
C PHE A 53 -13.31 -3.24 -0.42
N LYS A 54 -12.77 -3.62 0.74
CA LYS A 54 -13.57 -3.89 1.94
C LYS A 54 -14.38 -2.69 2.38
N GLY A 55 -13.87 -1.47 2.26
CA GLY A 55 -14.56 -0.27 2.72
C GLY A 55 -15.68 0.22 1.80
N PHE A 56 -15.44 0.17 0.48
CA PHE A 56 -16.24 0.93 -0.49
C PHE A 56 -16.94 0.12 -1.57
N TYR A 57 -16.50 -1.12 -1.85
CA TYR A 57 -17.02 -1.87 -2.99
C TYR A 57 -18.52 -2.16 -2.83
N TRP A 58 -18.96 -2.66 -1.67
CA TRP A 58 -20.37 -2.97 -1.37
C TRP A 58 -21.13 -1.81 -0.72
N ALA A 59 -20.79 -0.56 -1.03
CA ALA A 59 -21.42 0.60 -0.40
C ALA A 59 -22.88 0.83 -0.85
N ASP A 60 -23.25 0.28 -2.00
CA ASP A 60 -24.57 0.36 -2.62
C ASP A 60 -25.57 -0.71 -2.12
N ASP A 61 -25.10 -1.76 -1.45
CA ASP A 61 -25.98 -2.80 -0.91
C ASP A 61 -26.73 -2.31 0.36
N PRO A 62 -28.07 -2.39 0.40
CA PRO A 62 -28.87 -1.88 1.51
C PRO A 62 -28.60 -2.60 2.83
N GLN A 63 -28.25 -3.89 2.84
CA GLN A 63 -27.90 -4.63 4.06
C GLN A 63 -26.50 -4.26 4.55
N VAL A 64 -25.54 -4.11 3.64
CA VAL A 64 -24.18 -3.66 3.99
C VAL A 64 -24.21 -2.22 4.50
N SER A 65 -25.06 -1.35 3.92
CA SER A 65 -25.25 0.02 4.39
C SER A 65 -25.85 0.10 5.80
N GLN A 66 -26.69 -0.86 6.18
CA GLN A 66 -27.28 -0.97 7.52
C GLN A 66 -26.28 -1.49 8.56
N TYR A 67 -25.37 -2.39 8.19
CA TYR A 67 -24.31 -2.87 9.09
C TYR A 67 -23.14 -1.89 9.18
N ARG A 68 -22.85 -1.14 8.09
CA ARG A 68 -21.79 -0.14 8.01
C ARG A 68 -22.36 1.28 7.99
N VAL A 69 -23.13 1.62 9.03
CA VAL A 69 -23.75 2.95 9.11
C VAL A 69 -22.68 4.03 9.24
N GLY A 70 -22.56 4.86 8.20
CA GLY A 70 -21.72 6.04 8.18
C GLY A 70 -20.21 5.77 8.25
N LEU A 71 -19.44 6.83 8.56
CA LEU A 71 -17.97 6.81 8.55
C LEU A 71 -17.37 5.77 9.53
N GLY A 72 -18.06 5.49 10.64
CA GLY A 72 -17.62 4.52 11.65
C GLY A 72 -17.58 3.07 11.14
N GLY A 73 -18.62 2.63 10.42
CA GLY A 73 -18.65 1.28 9.85
C GLY A 73 -17.62 1.07 8.74
N VAL A 74 -17.45 2.07 7.88
CA VAL A 74 -16.46 2.08 6.80
C VAL A 74 -15.04 2.02 7.36
N THR A 75 -14.73 2.81 8.39
CA THR A 75 -13.40 2.79 9.03
C THR A 75 -13.12 1.47 9.75
N GLN A 76 -14.11 0.84 10.37
CA GLN A 76 -13.95 -0.50 10.97
C GLN A 76 -13.67 -1.57 9.90
N ALA A 77 -14.39 -1.55 8.78
CA ALA A 77 -14.15 -2.49 7.68
C ALA A 77 -12.74 -2.34 7.08
N MET A 78 -12.29 -1.11 6.86
CA MET A 78 -10.93 -0.81 6.41
C MET A 78 -9.86 -1.23 7.41
N ALA A 79 -10.15 -1.19 8.71
CA ALA A 79 -9.18 -1.53 9.74
C ALA A 79 -8.81 -3.02 9.74
N VAL A 80 -9.67 -3.92 9.20
CA VAL A 80 -9.43 -5.37 9.23
C VAL A 80 -8.16 -5.77 8.47
N PRO A 81 -7.96 -5.38 7.19
CA PRO A 81 -6.70 -5.63 6.47
C PRO A 81 -5.45 -5.08 7.18
N PHE A 82 -5.55 -3.89 7.77
CA PHE A 82 -4.44 -3.30 8.53
C PHE A 82 -4.13 -4.07 9.81
N ARG A 83 -5.13 -4.62 10.51
CA ARG A 83 -4.92 -5.48 11.68
C ARG A 83 -4.23 -6.79 11.31
N LEU A 84 -4.67 -7.42 10.21
CA LEU A 84 -4.06 -8.66 9.71
C LEU A 84 -2.61 -8.48 9.28
N THR A 85 -2.28 -7.31 8.72
CA THR A 85 -0.92 -6.99 8.26
C THR A 85 -0.06 -6.23 9.27
N ALA A 86 -0.57 -5.87 10.46
CA ALA A 86 0.18 -5.10 11.44
C ALA A 86 1.50 -5.77 11.84
N VAL A 87 1.46 -7.07 12.15
CA VAL A 87 2.65 -7.85 12.51
C VAL A 87 3.67 -7.91 11.37
N PRO A 88 3.32 -8.33 10.13
CA PRO A 88 4.31 -8.35 9.04
C PRO A 88 4.83 -6.95 8.66
N LEU A 89 4.01 -5.89 8.78
CA LEU A 89 4.46 -4.52 8.59
C LEU A 89 5.53 -4.13 9.61
N LEU A 90 5.30 -4.41 10.90
CA LEU A 90 6.25 -4.13 11.97
C LEU A 90 7.54 -4.94 11.80
N LEU A 91 7.44 -6.22 11.42
CA LEU A 91 8.59 -7.09 11.16
C LEU A 91 9.41 -6.58 9.96
N MET A 92 8.77 -6.16 8.87
CA MET A 92 9.46 -5.58 7.71
C MET A 92 10.10 -4.23 8.04
N CYS A 93 9.44 -3.38 8.82
CA CYS A 93 10.04 -2.15 9.35
C CYS A 93 11.28 -2.44 10.21
N ALA A 94 11.22 -3.46 11.08
CA ALA A 94 12.36 -3.88 11.90
C ALA A 94 13.50 -4.45 11.04
N ALA A 95 13.19 -5.28 10.03
CA ALA A 95 14.18 -5.80 9.09
C ALA A 95 14.85 -4.66 8.27
N LEU A 96 14.07 -3.68 7.83
CA LEU A 96 14.58 -2.48 7.15
C LEU A 96 15.49 -1.67 8.08
N ALA A 97 15.07 -1.42 9.32
CA ALA A 97 15.89 -0.72 10.31
C ALA A 97 17.19 -1.47 10.63
N GLY A 98 17.13 -2.79 10.76
CA GLY A 98 18.30 -3.64 10.96
C GLY A 98 19.27 -3.61 9.77
N ALA A 99 18.73 -3.57 8.54
CA ALA A 99 19.51 -3.41 7.32
C ALA A 99 20.20 -2.04 7.23
N LEU A 100 19.52 -0.97 7.68
CA LEU A 100 20.05 0.40 7.71
C LEU A 100 21.07 0.62 8.83
N ARG A 101 20.92 -0.07 9.98
CA ARG A 101 21.79 0.06 11.16
C ARG A 101 22.88 -1.01 11.24
N SER A 102 23.09 -1.78 10.17
CA SER A 102 24.10 -2.84 10.10
C SER A 102 24.08 -3.81 11.29
N TRP A 103 22.90 -4.35 11.62
CA TRP A 103 22.75 -5.29 12.74
C TRP A 103 23.61 -6.57 12.58
N PRO A 104 23.90 -7.28 13.70
CA PRO A 104 24.66 -8.52 13.67
C PRO A 104 24.01 -9.54 12.73
N ARG A 105 24.84 -10.24 11.93
CA ARG A 105 24.36 -11.04 10.79
C ARG A 105 23.34 -12.11 11.17
N VAL A 106 23.55 -12.82 12.28
CA VAL A 106 22.70 -13.95 12.70
C VAL A 106 21.30 -13.49 13.13
N PRO A 107 21.13 -12.59 14.13
CA PRO A 107 19.79 -12.12 14.52
C PRO A 107 19.08 -11.38 13.38
N TYR A 108 19.82 -10.65 12.55
CA TYR A 108 19.24 -10.00 11.36
C TYR A 108 18.70 -11.02 10.34
N ARG A 109 19.41 -12.12 10.06
CA ARG A 109 18.93 -13.15 9.13
C ARG A 109 17.67 -13.84 9.62
N VAL A 110 17.60 -14.15 10.91
CA VAL A 110 16.41 -14.76 11.52
C VAL A 110 15.22 -13.80 11.43
N LEU A 111 15.42 -12.53 11.81
CA LEU A 111 14.38 -11.50 11.70
C LEU A 111 13.92 -11.32 10.25
N ALA A 112 14.86 -11.25 9.30
CA ALA A 112 14.55 -11.12 7.89
C ALA A 112 13.72 -12.31 7.39
N ALA A 113 14.12 -13.55 7.72
CA ALA A 113 13.37 -14.75 7.35
C ALA A 113 11.94 -14.70 7.90
N LEU A 114 11.78 -14.38 9.19
CA LEU A 114 10.46 -14.24 9.82
C LEU A 114 9.62 -13.12 9.19
N ALA A 115 10.24 -11.97 8.88
CA ALA A 115 9.55 -10.87 8.24
C ALA A 115 9.03 -11.27 6.85
N TRP A 116 9.85 -11.96 6.06
CA TRP A 116 9.47 -12.44 4.72
C TRP A 116 8.36 -13.48 4.77
N THR A 117 8.47 -14.49 5.63
CA THR A 117 7.43 -15.52 5.77
C THR A 117 6.12 -14.93 6.28
N ALA A 118 6.17 -14.07 7.29
CA ALA A 118 4.99 -13.38 7.80
C ALA A 118 4.37 -12.45 6.76
N SER A 119 5.17 -11.79 5.92
CA SER A 119 4.65 -10.92 4.85
C SER A 119 3.96 -11.71 3.75
N ALA A 120 4.55 -12.84 3.32
CA ALA A 120 3.92 -13.72 2.34
C ALA A 120 2.58 -14.28 2.87
N LEU A 121 2.58 -14.75 4.12
CA LEU A 121 1.36 -15.21 4.78
C LEU A 121 0.33 -14.07 4.95
N GLY A 122 0.76 -12.89 5.36
CA GLY A 122 -0.11 -11.73 5.56
C GLY A 122 -0.77 -11.26 4.27
N ILE A 123 -0.04 -11.21 3.16
CA ILE A 123 -0.60 -10.92 1.83
C ILE A 123 -1.65 -11.96 1.48
N PHE A 124 -1.32 -13.25 1.63
CA PHE A 124 -2.25 -14.33 1.34
C PHE A 124 -3.54 -14.23 2.18
N LEU A 125 -3.40 -14.03 3.49
CA LEU A 125 -4.53 -13.93 4.41
C LEU A 125 -5.42 -12.73 4.13
N VAL A 126 -4.85 -11.57 3.81
CA VAL A 126 -5.64 -10.37 3.51
C VAL A 126 -6.37 -10.49 2.17
N VAL A 127 -5.73 -11.07 1.15
CA VAL A 127 -6.39 -11.35 -0.12
C VAL A 127 -7.50 -12.38 0.06
N LEU A 128 -7.24 -13.47 0.79
CA LEU A 128 -8.22 -14.50 1.08
C LEU A 128 -9.40 -13.95 1.89
N ASP A 129 -9.15 -13.19 2.95
CA ASP A 129 -10.18 -12.54 3.76
C ASP A 129 -11.04 -11.59 2.90
N THR A 130 -10.42 -10.80 2.02
CA THR A 130 -11.14 -9.93 1.07
C THR A 130 -11.99 -10.75 0.09
N ALA A 131 -11.49 -11.89 -0.39
CA ALA A 131 -12.20 -12.77 -1.31
C ALA A 131 -13.36 -13.53 -0.62
N LEU A 132 -13.20 -13.92 0.64
CA LEU A 132 -14.23 -14.64 1.41
C LEU A 132 -15.32 -13.71 1.94
N THR A 133 -15.01 -12.44 2.16
CA THR A 133 -15.99 -11.39 2.48
C THR A 133 -16.49 -10.69 1.23
N ASN A 134 -16.38 -11.36 0.08
CA ASN A 134 -17.12 -10.97 -1.10
C ASN A 134 -18.59 -11.27 -0.81
N ASP A 135 -19.33 -10.23 -0.44
CA ASP A 135 -20.76 -10.24 -0.08
C ASP A 135 -21.68 -10.58 -1.29
N SER A 136 -21.18 -11.39 -2.25
CA SER A 136 -21.90 -11.79 -3.47
C SER A 136 -23.21 -12.53 -3.19
N ASP A 137 -23.29 -13.20 -2.04
CA ASP A 137 -24.49 -13.93 -1.62
C ASP A 137 -25.66 -12.99 -1.25
N TYR A 138 -25.39 -11.70 -1.02
CA TYR A 138 -26.41 -10.68 -0.75
C TYR A 138 -26.96 -10.04 -2.02
N CYS A 139 -26.28 -10.24 -3.16
CA CYS A 139 -26.71 -9.70 -4.43
C CYS A 139 -27.89 -10.50 -5.01
N THR A 140 -29.10 -10.00 -4.80
CA THR A 140 -30.35 -10.59 -5.32
C THR A 140 -30.75 -10.05 -6.70
N GLY A 141 -29.94 -9.16 -7.28
CA GLY A 141 -30.17 -8.51 -8.58
C GLY A 141 -29.44 -9.16 -9.76
N ASN A 142 -29.62 -8.60 -10.96
CA ASN A 142 -28.91 -9.02 -12.16
C ASN A 142 -27.41 -8.66 -12.09
N ALA A 143 -26.58 -9.36 -12.88
CA ALA A 143 -25.16 -9.04 -13.02
C ALA A 143 -24.95 -7.55 -13.35
N PRO A 144 -23.90 -6.91 -12.80
CA PRO A 144 -23.68 -5.48 -12.99
C PRO A 144 -23.45 -5.15 -14.47
N LEU A 145 -24.10 -4.08 -14.94
CA LEU A 145 -24.00 -3.61 -16.33
C LEU A 145 -22.59 -3.09 -16.65
N ASP A 146 -21.94 -2.45 -15.67
CA ASP A 146 -20.59 -1.89 -15.79
C ASP A 146 -19.71 -2.34 -14.61
N PRO A 147 -19.10 -3.54 -14.67
CA PRO A 147 -18.15 -3.97 -13.65
C PRO A 147 -16.90 -3.05 -13.66
N ILE A 148 -16.26 -2.87 -12.50
CA ILE A 148 -14.98 -2.14 -12.43
C ILE A 148 -13.99 -2.79 -13.39
N SER A 149 -13.59 -2.06 -14.43
CA SER A 149 -12.53 -2.54 -15.30
C SER A 149 -11.22 -2.58 -14.51
N GLY A 150 -10.46 -3.67 -14.64
CA GLY A 150 -9.15 -3.81 -13.99
C GLY A 150 -8.17 -2.67 -14.30
N ASN A 151 -8.40 -1.94 -15.40
CA ASN A 151 -7.63 -0.77 -15.80
C ASN A 151 -7.77 0.41 -14.81
N VAL A 152 -8.90 0.52 -14.12
CA VAL A 152 -9.12 1.57 -13.10
C VAL A 152 -8.17 1.36 -11.91
N VAL A 153 -8.07 0.11 -11.44
CA VAL A 153 -7.15 -0.26 -10.36
C VAL A 153 -5.70 0.00 -10.78
N ALA A 154 -5.33 -0.36 -12.01
CA ALA A 154 -4.00 -0.11 -12.54
C ALA A 154 -3.67 1.40 -12.61
N LEU A 155 -4.61 2.23 -13.08
CA LEU A 155 -4.43 3.69 -13.16
C LEU A 155 -4.28 4.33 -11.78
N CYS A 156 -5.11 3.94 -10.80
CA CYS A 156 -5.00 4.42 -9.42
C CYS A 156 -3.64 4.08 -8.80
N LEU A 157 -3.14 2.86 -9.06
CA LEU A 157 -1.83 2.42 -8.57
C LEU A 157 -0.66 3.16 -9.22
N LEU A 158 -0.80 3.65 -10.45
CA LEU A 158 0.24 4.45 -11.13
C LEU A 158 0.34 5.88 -10.56
N ILE A 159 -0.76 6.46 -10.08
CA ILE A 159 -0.80 7.82 -9.53
C ILE A 159 -0.19 7.87 -8.12
N ALA A 160 -0.43 6.83 -7.31
CA ALA A 160 0.01 6.75 -5.93
C ALA A 160 1.52 6.97 -5.70
N PRO A 161 2.46 6.35 -6.45
CA PRO A 161 3.89 6.58 -6.25
C PRO A 161 4.32 8.02 -6.57
N ALA A 162 3.69 8.66 -7.57
CA ALA A 162 3.96 10.06 -7.91
C ALA A 162 3.47 11.01 -6.81
N ALA A 163 2.27 10.75 -6.27
CA ALA A 163 1.73 11.50 -5.13
C ALA A 163 2.63 11.35 -3.90
N GLY A 164 3.02 10.12 -3.56
CA GLY A 164 3.97 9.87 -2.48
C GLY A 164 5.30 10.61 -2.70
N SER A 165 5.82 10.58 -3.92
CA SER A 165 7.09 11.23 -4.27
C SER A 165 7.05 12.72 -3.96
N SER A 166 5.98 13.37 -4.40
CA SER A 166 5.75 14.80 -4.18
C SER A 166 5.63 15.15 -2.70
N ALA A 167 4.90 14.36 -1.91
CA ALA A 167 4.70 14.62 -0.47
C ALA A 167 6.00 14.51 0.31
N ALA A 168 6.84 13.53 0.01
CA ALA A 168 8.15 13.42 0.65
C ALA A 168 9.11 14.52 0.19
N TRP A 169 9.00 15.02 -1.06
CA TRP A 169 9.78 16.18 -1.52
C TRP A 169 9.39 17.41 -0.69
N ILE A 170 8.08 17.65 -0.53
CA ILE A 170 7.55 18.75 0.29
C ILE A 170 8.04 18.62 1.74
N ALA A 171 7.93 17.43 2.35
CA ALA A 171 8.37 17.19 3.72
C ALA A 171 9.87 17.48 3.91
N TRP A 172 10.70 17.13 2.92
CA TRP A 172 12.12 17.47 2.96
C TRP A 172 12.38 18.97 2.86
N VAL A 173 11.69 19.67 1.94
CA VAL A 173 11.80 21.13 1.79
C VAL A 173 11.40 21.82 3.09
N ILE A 174 10.27 21.45 3.69
CA ILE A 174 9.79 21.99 4.96
C ILE A 174 10.78 21.72 6.09
N SER A 175 11.40 20.53 6.11
CA SER A 175 12.42 20.17 7.11
C SER A 175 13.76 20.91 6.97
N ARG A 176 13.85 21.92 6.08
CA ARG A 176 15.10 22.60 5.70
C ARG A 176 16.20 21.62 5.29
N ARG A 177 15.81 20.55 4.59
CA ARG A 177 16.71 19.48 4.11
C ARG A 177 17.34 18.62 5.21
N ARG A 178 16.79 18.62 6.43
CA ARG A 178 17.32 17.87 7.57
C ARG A 178 16.60 16.55 7.86
N ALA A 179 15.48 16.28 7.20
CA ALA A 179 14.74 15.03 7.38
C ALA A 179 15.59 13.79 7.04
N ARG A 180 15.55 12.78 7.92
CA ARG A 180 16.25 11.51 7.71
C ARG A 180 15.57 10.70 6.60
N PRO A 181 16.30 9.88 5.81
CA PRO A 181 15.73 9.06 4.75
C PRO A 181 14.58 8.14 5.20
N ALA A 182 14.68 7.57 6.41
CA ALA A 182 13.63 6.72 6.98
C ALA A 182 12.32 7.50 7.24
N VAL A 183 12.41 8.78 7.62
CA VAL A 183 11.23 9.63 7.85
C VAL A 183 10.56 9.96 6.52
N LEU A 184 11.34 10.33 5.50
CA LEU A 184 10.81 10.57 4.15
C LEU A 184 10.14 9.32 3.58
N TYR A 185 10.74 8.14 3.81
CA TYR A 185 10.17 6.86 3.40
C TYR A 185 8.83 6.55 4.10
N ALA A 186 8.73 6.84 5.41
CA ALA A 186 7.47 6.70 6.13
C ALA A 186 6.38 7.67 5.61
N VAL A 187 6.74 8.93 5.34
CA VAL A 187 5.83 9.93 4.75
C VAL A 187 5.32 9.44 3.40
N TRP A 188 6.19 8.91 2.57
CA TRP A 188 5.80 8.34 1.28
C TRP A 188 4.86 7.16 1.41
N LEU A 189 5.20 6.18 2.26
CA LEU A 189 4.35 5.00 2.47
C LEU A 189 2.95 5.40 2.93
N ALA A 190 2.86 6.34 3.88
CA ALA A 190 1.58 6.87 4.33
C ALA A 190 0.82 7.56 3.20
N THR A 191 1.50 8.39 2.41
CA THR A 191 0.88 9.10 1.29
C THR A 191 0.40 8.14 0.20
N VAL A 192 1.20 7.12 -0.14
CA VAL A 192 0.82 6.08 -1.11
C VAL A 192 -0.42 5.35 -0.62
N ALA A 193 -0.44 4.89 0.63
CA ALA A 193 -1.58 4.18 1.20
C ALA A 193 -2.86 5.04 1.16
N VAL A 194 -2.77 6.30 1.61
CA VAL A 194 -3.90 7.24 1.57
C VAL A 194 -4.35 7.51 0.13
N THR A 195 -3.41 7.74 -0.79
CA THR A 195 -3.74 8.02 -2.19
C THR A 195 -4.45 6.82 -2.83
N VAL A 196 -3.92 5.61 -2.64
CA VAL A 196 -4.55 4.38 -3.13
C VAL A 196 -5.99 4.27 -2.63
N VAL A 197 -6.21 4.43 -1.32
CA VAL A 197 -7.56 4.31 -0.73
C VAL A 197 -8.50 5.39 -1.29
N LEU A 198 -8.06 6.66 -1.36
CA LEU A 198 -8.91 7.76 -1.83
C LEU A 198 -9.22 7.67 -3.32
N THR A 199 -8.23 7.32 -4.15
CA THR A 199 -8.47 7.10 -5.59
C THR A 199 -9.29 5.84 -5.84
N LEU A 200 -9.15 4.84 -4.95
CA LEU A 200 -9.98 3.65 -4.76
C LEU A 200 -11.45 3.96 -4.56
N ALA A 201 -11.69 4.84 -3.60
CA ALA A 201 -13.00 5.07 -3.02
C ALA A 201 -14.06 5.46 -4.06
N VAL A 202 -13.74 6.40 -4.93
CA VAL A 202 -14.69 6.95 -5.91
C VAL A 202 -15.17 5.89 -6.91
N PRO A 203 -14.29 5.17 -7.65
CA PRO A 203 -14.74 4.15 -8.58
C PRO A 203 -15.37 2.94 -7.89
N LEU A 204 -14.92 2.59 -6.67
CA LEU A 204 -15.53 1.50 -5.88
C LEU A 204 -16.94 1.86 -5.41
N HIS A 205 -17.18 3.12 -5.05
CA HIS A 205 -18.51 3.59 -4.64
C HIS A 205 -19.44 3.79 -5.85
N ALA A 206 -18.88 4.13 -7.01
CA ALA A 206 -19.63 4.33 -8.24
C ALA A 206 -19.93 3.02 -8.99
N SER A 207 -19.21 1.94 -8.69
CA SER A 207 -19.49 0.63 -9.27
C SER A 207 -20.77 0.08 -8.70
N GLN A 208 -21.71 -0.28 -9.57
CA GLN A 208 -22.85 -1.10 -9.16
C GLN A 208 -22.33 -2.50 -8.85
N THR A 209 -22.52 -2.95 -7.62
CA THR A 209 -22.27 -4.35 -7.25
C THR A 209 -23.48 -5.22 -7.54
N CYS A 210 -24.68 -4.62 -7.57
CA CYS A 210 -25.93 -5.28 -7.92
C CYS A 210 -26.74 -4.46 -8.94
N GLY A 211 -27.19 -5.12 -10.02
CA GLY A 211 -28.15 -4.53 -10.96
C GLY A 211 -29.55 -4.35 -10.33
N PRO A 212 -30.42 -3.52 -10.92
CA PRO A 212 -31.78 -3.31 -10.41
C PRO A 212 -32.54 -4.64 -10.33
N SER A 213 -33.21 -4.87 -9.20
CA SER A 213 -34.04 -6.06 -8.98
C SER A 213 -35.36 -5.93 -9.75
N GLY A 214 -35.65 -6.94 -10.58
CA GLY A 214 -36.93 -7.09 -11.26
C GLY A 214 -37.02 -6.47 -12.66
N ILE A 215 -36.30 -7.05 -13.64
CA ILE A 215 -36.81 -7.25 -15.00
C ILE A 215 -36.24 -8.60 -15.48
N GLY A 216 -37.09 -9.62 -15.45
CA GLY A 216 -36.91 -10.95 -16.01
C GLY A 216 -38.28 -11.50 -16.32
#